data_AF-A0A6B0SM93-F1
#
_entry.id   AF-A0A6B0SM93-F1
#
_cell.length_a   1.000
_cell.length_b   1.000
_cell.length_c   1.000
_cell.angle_alpha   90.00
_cell.angle_beta   90.00
_cell.angle_gamma   90.00
#
_symmetry.space_group_name_H-M   'P 1'
#
loop_
_entity.id
_entity.type
_entity.pdbx_description
1 polymer ?
#
loop_
_entity_poly.entity_id
_entity_poly.type
_entity_poly.pdbx_seq_one_letter_code
_entity_poly.pdbx_strand_id
1 'polypeptide(L)'
;MRPRHRTWLAAAGAGTTAFLAVTVLVIEVLAFEFAAVVGVPAGLLAGLVAHGLLLRYYRELGVRGRRATDAIAGFGYAVVVVAAVTYVDPAGLGSALTLEASAALVVAGGVLAWVTSDVLDRRESTRTDT
;
A
#
# COMPACT_ATOMS: atom_id res chain seq x y z
N MET A 1 -22.11 13.22 -2.22
CA MET A 1 -21.13 12.74 -1.21
C MET A 1 -20.28 11.65 -1.85
N ARG A 2 -19.05 11.95 -2.28
CA ARG A 2 -18.15 10.92 -2.86
C ARG A 2 -17.74 9.92 -1.76
N PRO A 3 -17.59 8.65 -2.10
CA PRO A 3 -17.76 7.60 -1.12
C PRO A 3 -16.52 7.43 -0.22
N ARG A 4 -16.77 7.42 1.08
CA ARG A 4 -15.75 7.26 2.14
C ARG A 4 -14.84 6.04 1.92
N HIS A 5 -15.31 5.01 1.20
CA HIS A 5 -14.55 3.77 0.99
C HIS A 5 -13.19 3.97 0.30
N ARG A 6 -13.08 4.86 -0.70
CA ARG A 6 -11.81 5.05 -1.43
C ARG A 6 -10.74 5.66 -0.52
N THR A 7 -11.14 6.63 0.30
CA THR A 7 -10.25 7.24 1.31
C THR A 7 -9.80 6.21 2.34
N TRP A 8 -10.70 5.37 2.85
CA TRP A 8 -10.34 4.32 3.81
C TRP A 8 -9.37 3.30 3.21
N LEU A 9 -9.64 2.82 2.00
CA LEU A 9 -8.78 1.88 1.28
C LEU A 9 -7.41 2.48 0.98
N ALA A 10 -7.36 3.71 0.46
CA ALA A 10 -6.10 4.39 0.17
C ALA A 10 -5.29 4.63 1.46
N ALA A 11 -5.92 5.10 2.53
CA ALA A 11 -5.27 5.34 3.80
C ALA A 11 -4.76 4.04 4.44
N ALA A 12 -5.54 2.95 4.38
CA ALA A 12 -5.14 1.66 4.95
C ALA A 12 -3.96 1.07 4.17
N GLY A 13 -4.03 0.96 2.84
CA GLY A 13 -2.92 0.42 2.06
C GLY A 13 -1.66 1.27 2.13
N ALA A 14 -1.78 2.60 2.09
CA ALA A 14 -0.61 3.48 2.19
C ALA A 14 -0.01 3.46 3.61
N GLY A 15 -0.85 3.37 4.65
CA GLY A 15 -0.40 3.13 6.02
C GLY A 15 0.36 1.82 6.17
N THR A 16 -0.15 0.73 5.57
CA THR A 16 0.56 -0.56 5.51
C THR A 16 1.91 -0.43 4.81
N THR A 17 1.97 0.32 3.70
CA THR A 17 3.24 0.53 2.98
C THR A 17 4.25 1.30 3.82
N ALA A 18 3.82 2.37 4.49
CA ALA A 18 4.66 3.14 5.40
C ALA A 18 5.15 2.28 6.59
N PHE A 19 4.26 1.45 7.15
CA PHE A 19 4.60 0.48 8.19
C PHE A 19 5.73 -0.44 7.74
N LEU A 20 5.57 -1.09 6.58
CA LEU A 20 6.54 -2.04 6.05
C LEU A 20 7.87 -1.36 5.71
N ALA A 21 7.81 -0.23 5.01
CA ALA A 21 9.00 0.50 4.58
C ALA A 21 9.86 0.96 5.77
N VAL A 22 9.24 1.55 6.80
CA VAL A 22 9.95 2.01 7.99
C VAL A 22 10.45 0.83 8.83
N THR A 23 9.67 -0.24 8.95
CA THR A 23 10.10 -1.45 9.65
C THR A 23 11.37 -2.02 9.03
N VAL A 24 11.36 -2.24 7.71
CA VAL A 24 12.51 -2.78 6.96
C VAL A 24 13.70 -1.83 7.08
N LEU A 25 13.49 -0.53 6.86
CA LEU A 25 14.57 0.47 6.95
C LEU A 25 15.25 0.45 8.33
N VAL A 26 14.48 0.43 9.41
CA VAL A 26 15.04 0.43 10.77
C VAL A 26 15.78 -0.88 11.06
N ILE A 27 15.25 -2.02 10.62
CA ILE A 27 15.92 -3.32 10.79
C ILE A 27 17.27 -3.34 10.07
N GLU A 28 17.30 -2.92 8.81
CA GLU A 28 18.50 -2.86 7.97
C GLU A 28 19.55 -1.87 8.52
N VAL A 29 19.12 -0.71 9.02
CA VAL A 29 20.04 0.32 9.54
C VAL A 29 20.67 -0.10 10.88
N LEU A 30 19.92 -0.78 11.75
CA LEU A 30 20.41 -1.14 13.08
C LEU A 30 21.33 -2.36 13.06
N ALA A 31 21.17 -3.29 12.10
CA ALA A 31 22.08 -4.41 11.86
C ALA A 31 22.48 -5.25 13.10
N PHE A 32 21.58 -5.38 14.10
CA PHE A 32 21.76 -6.26 15.26
C PHE A 32 20.56 -7.23 15.44
N GLU A 33 20.78 -8.34 16.14
CA GLU A 33 19.85 -9.49 16.21
C GLU A 33 18.42 -9.14 16.69
N PHE A 34 18.26 -8.07 17.46
CA PHE A 34 16.99 -7.62 18.03
C PHE A 34 16.43 -6.36 17.36
N ALA A 35 16.92 -5.99 16.17
CA ALA A 35 16.48 -4.78 15.49
C ALA A 35 14.97 -4.76 15.22
N ALA A 36 14.32 -5.92 15.07
CA ALA A 36 12.87 -6.04 14.93
C ALA A 36 12.09 -5.51 16.16
N VAL A 37 12.67 -5.59 17.36
CA VAL A 37 12.06 -5.07 18.61
C VAL A 37 11.87 -3.55 18.52
N VAL A 38 12.73 -2.86 17.79
CA VAL A 38 12.64 -1.40 17.56
C VAL A 38 11.95 -1.09 16.23
N GLY A 39 12.28 -1.85 15.18
CA GLY A 39 11.78 -1.64 13.82
C GLY A 39 10.29 -1.82 13.69
N VAL A 40 9.71 -2.88 14.27
CA VAL A 40 8.26 -3.15 14.15
C VAL A 40 7.44 -2.06 14.85
N PRO A 41 7.74 -1.64 16.11
CA PRO A 41 7.03 -0.52 16.71
C PRO A 41 7.22 0.81 15.98
N ALA A 42 8.45 1.12 15.53
CA ALA A 42 8.73 2.33 14.76
C ALA A 42 7.93 2.38 13.45
N GLY A 43 7.90 1.26 12.73
CA GLY A 43 7.07 1.09 11.55
C GLY A 43 5.59 1.26 11.89
N LEU A 44 5.10 0.65 12.98
CA LEU A 44 3.69 0.72 13.34
C LEU A 44 3.26 2.16 13.57
N LEU A 45 4.07 2.95 14.28
CA LEU A 45 3.84 4.37 14.49
C LEU A 45 3.82 5.13 13.15
N ALA A 46 4.79 4.89 12.27
CA ALA A 46 4.82 5.53 10.94
C ALA A 46 3.58 5.19 10.09
N GLY A 47 3.16 3.92 10.10
CA GLY A 47 1.97 3.45 9.41
C GLY A 47 0.69 4.10 9.95
N LEU A 48 0.53 4.18 11.27
CA LEU A 48 -0.61 4.83 11.92
C LEU A 48 -0.66 6.34 11.62
N VAL A 49 0.50 7.01 11.65
CA VAL A 49 0.59 8.43 11.28
C VAL A 49 0.19 8.64 9.83
N ALA A 50 0.75 7.86 8.90
CA ALA A 50 0.39 7.94 7.47
C ALA A 50 -1.11 7.67 7.25
N HIS A 51 -1.65 6.64 7.92
CA HIS A 51 -3.07 6.31 7.86
C HIS A 51 -3.94 7.47 8.34
N GLY A 52 -3.68 8.01 9.54
CA GLY A 52 -4.43 9.12 10.11
C GLY A 52 -4.36 10.40 9.27
N LEU A 53 -3.17 10.74 8.76
CA LEU A 53 -2.98 11.88 7.86
C LEU A 53 -3.79 11.72 6.58
N LEU A 54 -3.80 10.53 5.97
CA LEU A 54 -4.55 10.30 4.75
C LEU A 54 -6.06 10.29 5.00
N LEU A 55 -6.55 9.74 6.12
CA LEU A 55 -7.98 9.85 6.46
C LEU A 55 -8.44 11.31 6.53
N ARG A 56 -7.58 12.20 7.03
CA ARG A 56 -7.88 13.63 7.17
C ARG A 56 -7.72 14.40 5.86
N TYR A 57 -6.61 14.20 5.16
CA TYR A 57 -6.17 15.08 4.08
C TYR A 57 -6.30 14.49 2.67
N TYR A 58 -6.70 13.23 2.50
CA TYR A 58 -6.76 12.59 1.18
C TYR A 58 -7.67 13.33 0.18
N ARG A 59 -8.72 14.00 0.66
CA ARG A 59 -9.65 14.76 -0.19
C ARG A 59 -9.08 16.10 -0.65
N GLU A 60 -8.10 16.62 0.09
CA GLU A 60 -7.39 17.86 -0.21
C GLU A 60 -6.24 17.60 -1.20
N LEU A 61 -5.84 16.34 -1.38
CA LEU A 61 -4.90 15.95 -2.42
C LEU A 61 -5.48 16.23 -3.80
N GLY A 62 -4.69 16.92 -4.64
CA GLY A 62 -4.97 17.04 -6.07
C GLY A 62 -4.96 15.67 -6.76
N VAL A 63 -5.43 15.62 -8.01
CA VAL A 63 -5.55 14.40 -8.82
C VAL A 63 -4.27 13.55 -8.79
N ARG A 64 -3.11 14.17 -9.05
CA ARG A 64 -1.82 13.47 -9.05
C ARG A 64 -1.46 12.89 -7.68
N GLY A 65 -1.74 13.63 -6.60
CA GLY A 65 -1.48 13.19 -5.23
C GLY A 65 -2.31 11.97 -4.87
N ARG A 66 -3.61 11.99 -5.18
CA ARG A 66 -4.48 10.82 -4.92
C ARG A 66 -4.05 9.59 -5.70
N ARG A 67 -3.67 9.75 -6.97
CA ARG A 67 -3.18 8.62 -7.80
C ARG A 67 -1.90 8.03 -7.25
N ALA A 68 -0.96 8.87 -6.80
CA ALA A 68 0.25 8.40 -6.16
C ALA A 68 -0.07 7.62 -4.87
N THR A 69 -0.96 8.17 -4.02
CA THR A 69 -1.40 7.48 -2.80
C THR A 69 -2.09 6.16 -3.11
N ASP A 70 -2.94 6.10 -4.14
CA ASP A 70 -3.63 4.87 -4.53
C ASP A 70 -2.63 3.81 -5.03
N ALA A 71 -1.61 4.22 -5.80
CA ALA A 71 -0.52 3.34 -6.23
C ALA A 71 0.28 2.78 -5.05
N ILE A 72 0.65 3.64 -4.10
CA ILE A 72 1.32 3.24 -2.86
C ILE A 72 0.43 2.27 -2.08
N ALA A 73 -0.87 2.55 -1.98
CA ALA A 73 -1.80 1.67 -1.29
C ALA A 73 -1.89 0.29 -1.94
N GLY A 74 -1.95 0.25 -3.28
CA GLY A 74 -1.92 -0.98 -4.07
C GLY A 74 -0.67 -1.81 -3.83
N PHE A 75 0.51 -1.15 -3.75
CA PHE A 75 1.77 -1.82 -3.42
C PHE A 75 1.69 -2.50 -2.04
N GLY A 76 1.29 -1.77 -0.99
CA GLY A 76 1.19 -2.33 0.36
C GLY A 76 0.23 -3.50 0.46
N TYR A 77 -0.93 -3.42 -0.19
CA TYR A 77 -1.87 -4.53 -0.25
C TYR A 77 -1.30 -5.74 -0.98
N ALA A 78 -0.60 -5.53 -2.10
CA ALA A 78 0.01 -6.61 -2.84
C ALA A 78 1.09 -7.33 -2.01
N VAL A 79 1.90 -6.60 -1.22
CA VAL A 79 2.84 -7.21 -0.29
C VAL A 79 2.12 -8.11 0.71
N VAL A 80 1.03 -7.64 1.33
CA VAL A 80 0.26 -8.43 2.29
C VAL A 80 -0.35 -9.67 1.64
N VAL A 81 -0.89 -9.56 0.43
CA VAL A 81 -1.46 -10.69 -0.31
C VAL A 81 -0.38 -11.72 -0.65
N VAL A 82 0.76 -11.29 -1.19
CA VAL A 82 1.87 -12.19 -1.53
C VAL A 82 2.39 -12.88 -0.26
N ALA A 83 2.62 -12.13 0.81
CA ALA A 83 3.05 -12.69 2.10
C ALA A 83 2.03 -13.70 2.64
N ALA A 84 0.73 -13.40 2.56
CA ALA A 84 -0.32 -14.32 2.99
C ALA A 84 -0.37 -15.60 2.14
N VAL A 85 -0.22 -15.50 0.83
CA VAL A 85 -0.17 -16.66 -0.07
C VAL A 85 1.06 -17.51 0.20
N THR A 86 2.23 -16.90 0.37
CA THR A 86 3.47 -17.63 0.70
C THR A 86 3.38 -18.30 2.07
N TYR A 87 2.75 -17.65 3.05
CA TYR A 87 2.62 -18.18 4.41
C TYR A 87 1.57 -19.30 4.53
N VAL A 88 0.38 -19.10 3.95
CA VAL A 88 -0.71 -20.09 4.02
C VAL A 88 -0.46 -21.26 3.05
N ASP A 89 0.30 -21.02 1.99
CA ASP A 89 0.61 -21.96 0.92
C ASP A 89 -0.63 -22.69 0.33
N PRO A 90 -1.67 -21.94 -0.09
CA PRO A 90 -2.86 -22.56 -0.64
C PRO A 90 -2.49 -23.33 -1.92
N ALA A 91 -2.80 -24.63 -1.94
CA ALA A 91 -2.52 -25.50 -3.09
C ALA A 91 -1.05 -25.53 -3.56
N GLY A 92 -0.08 -25.28 -2.66
CA GLY A 92 1.35 -25.32 -2.99
C GLY A 92 1.87 -24.07 -3.72
N LEU A 93 1.05 -23.02 -3.84
CA LEU A 93 1.41 -21.77 -4.53
C LEU A 93 2.59 -21.02 -3.88
N GLY A 94 2.72 -21.09 -2.56
CA GLY A 94 3.82 -20.48 -1.82
C GLY A 94 5.17 -21.09 -2.20
N SER A 95 5.23 -22.40 -2.41
CA SER A 95 6.45 -23.09 -2.86
C SER A 95 6.81 -22.80 -4.33
N ALA A 96 5.83 -22.44 -5.16
CA ALA A 96 6.02 -22.10 -6.57
C ALA A 96 6.39 -20.62 -6.80
N LEU A 97 6.14 -19.74 -5.82
CA LEU A 97 6.43 -18.31 -5.91
C LEU A 97 7.91 -18.05 -5.69
N THR A 98 8.63 -17.77 -6.77
CA THR A 98 9.99 -17.25 -6.67
C THR A 98 10.00 -15.82 -6.11
N LEU A 99 11.17 -15.38 -5.62
CA LEU A 99 11.36 -14.00 -5.17
C LEU A 99 11.06 -13.00 -6.29
N GLU A 100 11.50 -13.30 -7.52
CA GLU A 100 11.27 -12.45 -8.69
C GLU A 100 9.78 -12.35 -9.05
N ALA A 101 9.05 -13.47 -9.02
CA ALA A 101 7.62 -13.50 -9.27
C ALA A 101 6.85 -12.71 -8.19
N SER A 102 7.24 -12.89 -6.93
CA SER A 102 6.70 -12.14 -5.78
C SER A 102 6.91 -10.63 -5.95
N ALA A 103 8.13 -10.21 -6.29
CA ALA A 103 8.44 -8.81 -6.53
C ALA A 103 7.64 -8.22 -7.70
N ALA A 104 7.52 -8.96 -8.80
CA ALA A 104 6.74 -8.56 -9.96
C ALA A 104 5.24 -8.37 -9.62
N LEU A 105 4.65 -9.28 -8.84
CA LEU A 105 3.26 -9.19 -8.40
C LEU A 105 3.02 -7.97 -7.50
N VAL A 106 3.95 -7.69 -6.60
CA VAL A 106 3.88 -6.51 -5.72
C VAL A 106 3.90 -5.20 -6.53
N VAL A 107 4.83 -5.09 -7.48
CA VAL A 107 4.92 -3.92 -8.37
C VAL A 107 3.65 -3.81 -9.23
N ALA A 108 3.18 -4.93 -9.78
CA ALA A 108 1.96 -4.98 -10.59
C ALA A 108 0.73 -4.51 -9.80
N GLY A 109 0.62 -4.84 -8.51
CA GLY A 109 -0.45 -4.36 -7.64
C GLY A 109 -0.45 -2.83 -7.48
N GLY A 110 0.72 -2.21 -7.33
CA GLY A 110 0.85 -0.76 -7.31
C GLY A 110 0.46 -0.10 -8.65
N VAL A 111 0.92 -0.68 -9.77
CA VAL A 111 0.57 -0.21 -11.12
C VAL A 111 -0.92 -0.35 -11.39
N LEU A 112 -1.54 -1.47 -11.00
CA LEU A 112 -2.98 -1.70 -11.18
C LEU A 112 -3.80 -0.67 -10.41
N ALA A 113 -3.43 -0.38 -9.16
CA ALA A 113 -4.07 0.67 -8.37
C ALA A 113 -3.92 2.06 -9.01
N TRP A 114 -2.76 2.34 -9.59
CA TRP A 114 -2.54 3.58 -10.36
C TRP A 114 -3.45 3.66 -11.59
N VAL A 115 -3.49 2.62 -12.43
CA VAL A 115 -4.31 2.59 -13.66
C VAL A 115 -5.80 2.71 -13.33
N THR A 116 -6.28 1.96 -12.32
CA THR A 116 -7.68 2.04 -11.89
C THR A 116 -8.03 3.43 -11.36
N SER A 117 -7.13 4.08 -10.62
CA SER A 117 -7.33 5.46 -10.18
C SER A 117 -7.40 6.46 -11.35
N ASP A 118 -6.60 6.27 -12.41
CA ASP A 118 -6.68 7.10 -13.63
C ASP A 118 -8.04 6.96 -14.32
N VAL A 119 -8.52 5.72 -14.49
CA VAL A 119 -9.82 5.45 -15.11
C VAL A 119 -10.96 6.05 -14.28
N LEU A 120 -10.91 5.93 -12.95
CA LEU A 120 -11.93 6.49 -12.06
C LEU A 120 -11.96 8.02 -12.11
N ASP A 121 -10.78 8.66 -12.13
CA ASP A 121 -10.69 10.11 -12.20
C ASP A 121 -11.22 10.64 -13.55
N ARG A 122 -10.97 9.94 -14.66
CA ARG A 122 -11.51 10.31 -16.00
C ARG A 122 -13.04 10.22 -16.06
N ARG A 123 -13.63 9.19 -15.44
CA ARG A 123 -15.10 9.05 -15.38
C ARG A 123 -15.76 10.17 -14.60
N GLU A 124 -15.05 10.73 -13.63
CA GLU A 124 -15.57 11.81 -12.80
C GLU A 124 -15.57 13.18 -13.50
N SER A 125 -14.62 13.43 -14.41
CA SER A 125 -14.62 14.65 -15.22
C SER A 125 -15.73 14.63 -16.27
N THR A 126 -15.95 13.50 -16.95
CA THR A 126 -17.01 13.38 -17.97
C THR A 126 -18.43 13.55 -17.41
N ARG A 127 -18.62 13.36 -16.11
CA ARG A 127 -19.92 13.49 -15.44
C ARG A 127 -20.26 14.92 -15.04
N THR A 128 -19.26 15.77 -14.85
CA THR A 128 -19.48 17.18 -14.46
C THR A 128 -19.78 18.09 -15.65
N ASP A 129 -19.56 17.61 -16.88
CA ASP A 129 -19.77 18.37 -18.12
C ASP A 129 -21.16 18.13 -18.76
N THR A 130 -21.99 17.26 -18.16
CA THR A 130 -23.37 16.95 -18.57
C THR A 130 -24.37 17.45 -17.56
#